data_AF-A0A7V9AG39-F1
#
_entry.id   AF-A0A7V9AG39-F1
#
_cell.length_a   1.000
_cell.length_b   1.000
_cell.length_c   1.000
_cell.angle_alpha   90.00
_cell.angle_beta   90.00
_cell.angle_gamma   90.00
#
_symmetry.space_group_name_H-M   'P 1'
#
loop_
_entity.id
_entity.type
_entity.pdbx_description
1 polymer ?
#
loop_
_entity_poly.entity_id
_entity_poly.type
_entity_poly.pdbx_seq_one_letter_code
_entity_poly.pdbx_strand_id
1 'polypeptide(L)'
;MKLLNFLAELRRRKVYRVAIGYAVVGWLLVQIATQVFPFFEVPTWAVRLVILLLILGFPVALVLAWAFDLTPGGVTRTDAPPASEAKFSPPAQPPLAVIPIPEKSIAILPFENLSDDRENAYFADGIQDDTLANLSKIADLKVISRTSVRQYKTGTRNLREIGEALGVAHILEGT
;
A
#
# COMPACT_ATOMS: atom_id res chain seq x y z
N MET A 1 29.53 -0.36 -25.80
CA MET A 1 28.23 -0.98 -25.46
C MET A 1 28.18 -1.49 -24.00
N LYS A 2 28.52 -0.66 -22.99
CA LYS A 2 28.37 -1.03 -21.55
C LYS A 2 27.32 -0.19 -20.81
N LEU A 3 26.98 1.01 -21.31
CA LEU A 3 25.97 1.89 -20.68
C LEU A 3 24.54 1.33 -20.77
N LEU A 4 24.18 0.65 -21.87
CA LEU A 4 22.81 0.15 -22.06
C LEU A 4 22.46 -0.99 -21.09
N ASN A 5 23.44 -1.85 -20.74
CA ASN A 5 23.25 -2.88 -19.71
C ASN A 5 23.21 -2.28 -18.29
N PHE A 6 23.98 -1.22 -18.02
CA PHE A 6 23.97 -0.55 -16.70
C PHE A 6 22.65 0.20 -16.45
N LEU A 7 22.07 0.80 -17.49
CA LEU A 7 20.74 1.44 -17.45
C LEU A 7 19.61 0.42 -17.24
N ALA A 8 19.73 -0.76 -17.85
CA ALA A 8 18.80 -1.87 -17.63
C ALA A 8 18.87 -2.38 -16.17
N GLU A 9 20.08 -2.44 -15.60
CA GLU A 9 20.31 -2.87 -14.22
C GLU A 9 19.70 -1.89 -13.19
N LEU A 10 19.83 -0.57 -13.42
CA LEU A 10 19.24 0.47 -12.56
C LEU A 10 17.70 0.48 -12.60
N ARG A 11 17.11 0.17 -13.76
CA ARG A 11 15.66 0.10 -13.93
C ARG A 11 15.06 -1.12 -13.22
N ARG A 12 15.80 -2.23 -13.14
CA ARG A 12 15.36 -3.50 -12.55
C ARG A 12 15.18 -3.44 -11.02
N ARG A 13 15.95 -2.58 -10.32
CA ARG A 13 15.94 -2.49 -8.86
C ARG A 13 15.16 -1.29 -8.28
N LYS A 14 14.35 -0.59 -9.09
CA LYS A 14 13.62 0.64 -8.68
C LYS A 14 14.53 1.80 -8.22
N VAL A 15 15.85 1.70 -8.37
CA VAL A 15 16.85 2.68 -7.88
C VAL A 15 16.73 4.02 -8.61
N TYR A 16 16.17 4.03 -9.83
CA TYR A 16 15.86 5.25 -10.57
C TYR A 16 14.93 6.21 -9.81
N ARG A 17 14.02 5.70 -8.96
CA ARG A 17 13.13 6.56 -8.16
C ARG A 17 13.91 7.38 -7.14
N VAL A 18 14.92 6.78 -6.52
CA VAL A 18 15.79 7.45 -5.54
C VAL A 18 16.75 8.41 -6.24
N ALA A 19 17.31 8.02 -7.38
CA ALA A 19 18.21 8.87 -8.16
C ALA A 19 17.52 10.12 -8.73
N ILE A 20 16.28 9.99 -9.20
CA ILE A 20 15.46 11.13 -9.65
C ILE A 20 15.07 12.00 -8.47
N GLY A 21 14.68 11.41 -7.33
CA GLY A 21 14.44 12.15 -6.09
C GLY A 21 15.65 12.99 -5.68
N TYR A 22 16.85 12.41 -5.73
CA TYR A 22 18.11 13.11 -5.44
C TYR A 22 18.38 14.28 -6.40
N ALA A 23 18.16 14.08 -7.70
CA ALA A 23 18.38 15.11 -8.71
C ALA A 23 17.42 16.31 -8.54
N VAL A 24 16.13 16.05 -8.28
CA VAL A 24 15.11 17.09 -8.11
C VAL A 24 15.35 17.89 -6.84
N VAL A 25 15.66 17.20 -5.74
CA VAL A 25 15.91 17.83 -4.45
C VAL A 25 17.20 18.67 -4.48
N GLY A 26 18.27 18.14 -5.07
CA GLY A 26 19.53 18.88 -5.23
C GLY A 26 19.35 20.14 -6.08
N TRP A 27 18.61 20.04 -7.18
CA TRP A 27 18.29 21.19 -8.03
C TRP A 27 17.45 22.26 -7.31
N LEU A 28 16.42 21.85 -6.57
CA LEU A 28 15.53 22.76 -5.85
C LEU A 28 16.25 23.56 -4.76
N LEU A 29 17.17 22.93 -4.03
CA LEU A 29 17.97 23.61 -3.01
C LEU A 29 18.88 24.68 -3.60
N VAL A 30 19.54 24.37 -4.73
CA VAL A 30 20.37 25.33 -5.43
C VAL A 30 19.53 26.52 -5.88
N GLN A 31 18.31 26.28 -6.39
CA GLN A 31 17.41 27.35 -6.83
C GLN A 31 16.97 28.27 -5.69
N ILE A 32 16.58 27.71 -4.54
CA ILE A 32 16.20 28.51 -3.35
C ILE A 32 17.40 29.32 -2.85
N ALA A 33 18.60 28.72 -2.81
CA ALA A 33 19.81 29.41 -2.41
C ALA A 33 20.13 30.59 -3.34
N THR A 34 19.99 30.43 -4.66
CA THR A 34 20.24 31.53 -5.60
C THR A 34 19.18 32.62 -5.54
N GLN A 35 17.94 32.29 -5.18
CA GLN A 35 16.81 33.23 -5.22
C GLN A 35 16.74 34.12 -3.96
N VAL A 36 17.00 33.52 -2.80
CA VAL A 36 16.73 34.15 -1.50
C VAL A 36 17.92 35.00 -1.05
N PHE A 37 19.15 34.53 -1.27
CA PHE A 37 20.33 35.18 -0.71
C PHE A 37 20.67 36.58 -1.25
N PRO A 38 20.48 36.88 -2.56
CA PRO A 38 20.73 38.23 -3.08
C PRO A 38 19.74 39.28 -2.57
N PHE A 39 18.57 38.85 -2.06
CA PHE A 39 17.48 39.74 -1.67
C PHE A 39 17.73 40.47 -0.34
N PHE A 40 18.61 39.95 0.52
CA PHE A 40 18.75 40.43 1.90
C PHE A 40 20.00 41.30 2.17
N GLU A 41 20.78 41.68 1.15
CA GLU A 41 22.04 42.46 1.27
C GLU A 41 23.01 41.95 2.36
N VAL A 42 22.90 40.68 2.75
CA VAL A 42 23.60 40.13 3.91
C VAL A 42 25.08 40.00 3.60
N PRO A 43 25.99 40.38 4.53
CA PRO A 43 27.41 40.15 4.37
C PRO A 43 27.73 38.71 3.98
N THR A 44 28.60 38.54 2.98
CA THR A 44 28.82 37.26 2.29
C THR A 44 29.29 36.14 3.22
N TRP A 45 29.89 36.48 4.37
CA TRP A 45 30.34 35.51 5.38
C TRP A 45 29.16 34.84 6.11
N ALA A 46 28.09 35.58 6.43
CA ALA A 46 26.92 35.05 7.12
C ALA A 46 26.09 34.18 6.17
N VAL A 47 25.98 34.60 4.91
CA VAL A 47 25.40 33.81 3.82
C VAL A 47 26.09 32.45 3.69
N ARG A 48 27.42 32.44 3.67
CA ARG A 48 28.22 31.21 3.58
C ARG A 48 28.00 30.27 4.76
N LEU A 49 27.86 30.79 5.99
CA LEU A 49 27.59 29.95 7.16
C LEU A 49 26.21 29.28 7.10
N VAL A 50 25.17 30.02 6.70
CA VAL A 50 23.82 29.46 6.57
C VAL A 50 23.76 28.44 5.44
N ILE A 51 24.41 28.72 4.30
CA ILE A 51 24.52 27.78 3.18
C ILE A 51 25.29 26.52 3.60
N LEU A 52 26.40 26.64 4.33
CA LEU A 52 27.15 25.49 4.84
C LEU A 52 26.30 24.65 5.80
N LEU A 53 25.53 25.29 6.69
CA LEU A 53 24.66 24.61 7.64
C LEU A 53 23.49 23.91 6.94
N LEU A 54 22.94 24.49 5.86
CA LEU A 54 21.94 23.84 5.01
C LEU A 54 22.53 22.69 4.20
N ILE A 55 23.69 22.86 3.56
CA ILE A 55 24.36 21.81 2.78
C ILE A 55 24.76 20.63 3.68
N LEU A 56 25.15 20.88 4.93
CA LEU A 56 25.54 19.84 5.89
C LEU A 56 24.31 19.25 6.61
N GLY A 57 23.36 20.09 7.01
CA GLY A 57 22.18 19.71 7.77
C GLY A 57 21.11 19.05 6.91
N PHE A 58 21.04 19.34 5.61
CA PHE A 58 20.03 18.78 4.72
C PHE A 58 20.26 17.28 4.40
N PRO A 59 21.47 16.80 4.08
CA PRO A 59 21.75 15.37 3.99
C PRO A 59 21.47 14.65 5.31
N VAL A 60 21.79 15.29 6.44
CA VAL A 60 21.52 14.74 7.79
C VAL A 60 20.02 14.64 8.04
N ALA A 61 19.25 15.71 7.73
CA ALA A 61 17.80 15.72 7.85
C ALA A 61 17.14 14.69 6.94
N LEU A 62 17.68 14.44 5.73
CA LEU A 62 17.19 13.40 4.84
C LEU A 62 17.58 11.98 5.26
N VAL A 63 18.75 11.77 5.86
CA VAL A 63 19.14 10.48 6.46
C VAL A 63 18.29 10.20 7.70
N LEU A 64 18.01 11.23 8.50
CA LEU A 64 17.08 11.12 9.63
C LEU A 64 15.64 10.89 9.15
N ALA A 65 15.19 11.59 8.10
CA ALA A 65 13.90 11.32 7.48
C ALA A 65 13.86 9.88 6.95
N TRP A 66 14.91 9.38 6.29
CA TRP A 66 14.99 7.97 5.86
C TRP A 66 14.99 6.99 7.05
N ALA A 67 15.70 7.32 8.13
CA ALA A 67 15.77 6.50 9.34
C ALA A 67 14.44 6.48 10.11
N PHE A 68 13.64 7.55 10.04
CA PHE A 68 12.34 7.68 10.73
C PHE A 68 11.12 7.39 9.83
N ASP A 69 11.20 7.51 8.49
CA ASP A 69 10.13 7.16 7.53
C ASP A 69 10.00 5.65 7.29
N LEU A 70 10.78 4.83 8.00
CA LEU A 70 10.50 3.42 8.16
C LEU A 70 9.66 3.19 9.43
N THR A 71 8.43 3.71 9.41
CA THR A 71 7.32 3.01 10.08
C THR A 71 6.46 2.26 9.04
N PRO A 72 6.97 1.29 8.24
CA PRO A 72 6.16 0.51 7.31
C PRO A 72 5.76 -0.83 7.97
N GLY A 73 5.56 -0.83 9.28
CA GLY A 73 5.43 -2.04 10.08
C GLY A 73 4.47 -1.85 11.25
N GLY A 74 3.24 -1.43 10.94
CA GLY A 74 2.16 -1.29 11.91
C GLY A 74 0.89 -2.05 11.52
N VAL A 75 1.01 -3.17 10.80
CA VAL A 75 -0.07 -4.17 10.71
C VAL A 75 0.46 -5.43 11.38
N THR A 76 0.27 -5.50 12.69
CA THR A 76 0.56 -6.68 13.49
C THR A 76 -0.41 -7.79 13.07
N ARG A 77 0.10 -8.82 12.40
CA ARG A 77 -0.58 -10.11 12.36
C ARG A 77 -0.43 -10.67 13.77
N THR A 78 -1.52 -10.76 14.52
CA THR A 78 -1.56 -11.52 15.77
C THR A 78 -0.86 -12.85 15.54
N ASP A 79 0.20 -13.11 16.29
CA ASP A 79 0.81 -14.43 16.35
C ASP A 79 -0.28 -15.39 16.81
N ALA A 80 -0.68 -16.30 15.92
CA ALA A 80 -1.47 -17.45 16.33
C ALA A 80 -0.66 -18.20 17.40
N PRO A 81 -1.28 -18.64 18.51
CA PRO A 81 -0.58 -19.37 19.56
C PRO A 81 0.25 -20.51 18.97
N PRO A 82 1.44 -20.82 19.53
CA PRO A 82 2.28 -21.88 19.01
C PRO A 82 1.43 -23.14 18.91
N ALA A 83 1.42 -23.71 17.71
CA ALA A 83 0.92 -25.05 17.49
C ALA A 83 1.70 -25.96 18.44
N SER A 84 1.13 -26.19 19.62
CA SER A 84 1.50 -27.31 20.46
C SER A 84 1.42 -28.51 19.55
N GLU A 85 2.55 -29.18 19.36
CA GLU A 85 2.69 -30.46 18.66
C GLU A 85 1.79 -31.50 19.35
N ALA A 86 0.49 -31.40 19.11
CA ALA A 86 -0.45 -32.45 19.36
C ALA A 86 -0.20 -33.49 18.28
N LYS A 87 0.62 -34.46 18.64
CA LYS A 87 0.74 -35.80 18.04
C LYS A 87 -0.45 -36.07 17.12
N PHE A 88 -0.20 -36.13 15.82
CA PHE A 88 -1.18 -36.53 14.82
C PHE A 88 -1.47 -38.03 14.99
N SER A 89 -2.25 -38.38 16.00
CA SER A 89 -3.06 -39.60 16.01
C SER A 89 -4.37 -39.24 15.32
N PRO A 90 -4.82 -39.96 14.27
CA PRO A 90 -6.10 -39.64 13.64
C PRO A 90 -7.23 -39.77 14.67
N PRO A 91 -7.87 -38.67 15.12
CA PRO A 91 -9.09 -38.79 15.89
C PRO A 91 -10.23 -38.95 14.89
N ALA A 92 -11.26 -39.71 15.26
CA ALA A 92 -12.51 -39.78 14.52
C ALA A 92 -12.95 -38.37 14.07
N GLN A 93 -13.40 -38.25 12.83
CA GLN A 93 -13.91 -37.00 12.25
C GLN A 93 -14.82 -36.29 13.27
N PRO A 94 -14.51 -35.05 13.69
CA PRO A 94 -15.47 -34.26 14.44
C PRO A 94 -16.74 -34.07 13.58
N PRO A 95 -17.93 -34.04 14.19
CA PRO A 95 -19.11 -33.59 13.47
C PRO A 95 -18.80 -32.20 12.93
N LEU A 96 -18.95 -32.03 11.61
CA LEU A 96 -18.71 -30.80 10.84
C LEU A 96 -18.75 -29.57 11.74
N ALA A 97 -17.58 -29.12 12.20
CA ALA A 97 -17.48 -27.93 13.02
C ALA A 97 -17.85 -26.78 12.08
N VAL A 98 -19.11 -26.36 12.16
CA VAL A 98 -19.60 -25.16 11.50
C VAL A 98 -18.76 -24.02 12.06
N ILE A 99 -17.77 -23.57 11.30
CA ILE A 99 -16.99 -22.38 11.68
C ILE A 99 -18.01 -21.25 11.73
N PRO A 100 -18.29 -20.65 12.90
CA PRO A 100 -19.29 -19.60 12.98
C PRO A 100 -18.81 -18.45 12.09
N ILE A 101 -19.63 -18.09 11.10
CA ILE A 101 -19.37 -16.94 10.25
C ILE A 101 -19.42 -15.72 11.17
N PRO A 102 -18.36 -14.90 11.24
CA PRO A 102 -18.36 -13.70 12.07
C PRO A 102 -19.50 -12.78 11.61
N GLU A 103 -20.39 -12.37 12.50
CA GLU A 103 -21.55 -11.53 12.14
C GLU A 103 -21.09 -10.20 11.51
N LYS A 104 -19.96 -9.67 11.95
CA LYS A 104 -19.33 -8.45 11.40
C LYS A 104 -18.31 -8.82 10.33
N SER A 105 -18.77 -9.36 9.22
CA SER A 105 -17.91 -9.69 8.08
C SER A 105 -18.56 -9.32 6.75
N ILE A 106 -17.75 -8.76 5.85
CA ILE A 106 -18.22 -8.27 4.55
C ILE A 106 -17.27 -8.65 3.42
N ALA A 107 -17.84 -9.12 2.31
CA ALA A 107 -17.15 -9.25 1.04
C ALA A 107 -17.66 -8.21 0.05
N ILE A 108 -16.74 -7.54 -0.64
CA ILE A 108 -17.07 -6.57 -1.69
C ILE A 108 -16.83 -7.27 -3.02
N LEU A 109 -17.89 -7.59 -3.76
CA LEU A 109 -17.74 -8.18 -5.09
C LEU A 109 -17.19 -7.15 -6.08
N PRO A 110 -16.50 -7.61 -7.15
CA PRO A 110 -16.09 -6.73 -8.23
C PRO A 110 -17.28 -5.96 -8.77
N PHE A 111 -17.18 -4.63 -8.82
CA PHE A 111 -18.25 -3.80 -9.34
C PHE A 111 -18.39 -4.05 -10.83
N GLU A 112 -19.64 -4.20 -11.27
CA GLU A 112 -19.96 -4.42 -12.65
C GLU A 112 -19.85 -3.08 -13.41
N ASN A 113 -19.35 -3.12 -14.63
CA ASN A 113 -19.28 -1.92 -15.46
C ASN A 113 -20.40 -2.01 -16.49
N LEU A 114 -21.41 -1.14 -16.37
CA LEU A 114 -22.55 -1.08 -17.30
C LEU A 114 -22.21 -0.41 -18.64
N SER A 115 -20.99 0.11 -18.82
CA SER A 115 -20.52 0.73 -20.06
C SER A 115 -19.52 -0.15 -20.82
N ASP A 116 -19.54 -0.08 -22.15
CA ASP A 116 -18.56 -0.79 -23.01
C ASP A 116 -17.15 -0.15 -22.99
N ASP A 117 -17.02 1.03 -22.39
CA ASP A 117 -15.76 1.76 -22.32
C ASP A 117 -14.80 1.13 -21.30
N ARG A 118 -13.60 0.79 -21.79
CA ARG A 118 -12.52 0.20 -20.98
C ARG A 118 -12.06 1.11 -19.84
N GLU A 119 -12.21 2.43 -19.99
CA GLU A 119 -11.87 3.41 -18.95
C GLU A 119 -12.77 3.28 -17.73
N ASN A 120 -14.06 2.98 -17.92
CA ASN A 120 -15.02 2.82 -16.82
C ASN A 120 -14.77 1.53 -16.01
N ALA A 121 -14.16 0.50 -16.63
CA ALA A 121 -13.75 -0.70 -15.91
C ALA A 121 -12.63 -0.40 -14.88
N TYR A 122 -11.70 0.50 -15.21
CA TYR A 122 -10.66 0.94 -14.26
C TYR A 122 -11.24 1.82 -13.15
N PHE A 123 -12.26 2.62 -13.48
CA PHE A 123 -12.98 3.41 -12.48
C PHE A 123 -13.69 2.51 -11.47
N ALA A 124 -14.45 1.50 -11.93
CA ALA A 124 -15.13 0.53 -11.08
C ALA A 124 -14.15 -0.23 -10.16
N ASP A 125 -13.03 -0.71 -10.71
CA ASP A 125 -11.96 -1.35 -9.93
C ASP A 125 -11.35 -0.39 -8.89
N GLY A 126 -11.22 0.90 -9.22
CA GLY A 126 -10.72 1.95 -8.31
C GLY A 126 -11.65 2.21 -7.14
N ILE A 127 -12.96 2.39 -7.39
CA ILE A 127 -13.95 2.59 -6.34
C ILE A 127 -14.04 1.37 -5.43
N GLN A 128 -13.91 0.16 -5.98
CA GLN A 128 -13.86 -1.07 -5.19
C GLN A 128 -12.65 -1.06 -4.23
N ASP A 129 -11.46 -0.69 -4.71
CA ASP A 129 -10.24 -0.60 -3.90
C ASP A 129 -10.38 0.42 -2.76
N ASP A 130 -10.93 1.60 -3.06
CA ASP A 130 -11.15 2.66 -2.07
C ASP A 130 -12.16 2.23 -0.99
N THR A 131 -13.23 1.53 -1.41
CA THR A 131 -14.25 1.00 -0.49
C THR A 131 -13.66 -0.07 0.42
N LEU A 132 -12.86 -0.99 -0.14
CA LEU A 132 -12.15 -2.03 0.63
C LEU A 132 -11.19 -1.41 1.64
N ALA A 133 -10.41 -0.41 1.22
CA ALA A 133 -9.50 0.32 2.08
C ALA A 133 -10.23 1.01 3.24
N ASN A 134 -11.38 1.65 2.99
CA ASN A 134 -12.16 2.31 4.02
C ASN A 134 -12.82 1.33 5.00
N LEU A 135 -13.40 0.23 4.51
CA LEU A 135 -13.97 -0.80 5.37
C LEU A 135 -12.91 -1.51 6.21
N SER A 136 -11.71 -1.73 5.66
CA SER A 136 -10.61 -2.40 6.40
C SER A 136 -10.09 -1.60 7.60
N LYS A 137 -10.39 -0.29 7.70
CA LYS A 137 -10.02 0.54 8.86
C LYS A 137 -10.92 0.30 10.08
N ILE A 138 -12.05 -0.38 9.91
CA ILE A 138 -12.99 -0.69 11.00
C ILE A 138 -12.44 -1.90 11.76
N ALA A 139 -11.95 -1.67 12.98
CA ALA A 139 -11.18 -2.65 13.75
C ALA A 139 -11.93 -3.98 14.04
N ASP A 140 -13.26 -3.96 14.05
CA ASP A 140 -14.11 -5.12 14.37
C ASP A 140 -14.86 -5.65 13.12
N LEU A 141 -14.40 -5.29 11.92
CA LEU A 141 -15.01 -5.72 10.65
C LEU A 141 -14.04 -6.61 9.87
N LYS A 142 -14.40 -7.88 9.68
CA LYS A 142 -13.65 -8.79 8.81
C LYS A 142 -13.97 -8.48 7.35
N VAL A 143 -13.02 -7.88 6.64
CA VAL A 143 -13.14 -7.59 5.21
C VAL A 143 -12.37 -8.63 4.40
N ILE A 144 -13.02 -9.25 3.42
CA ILE A 144 -12.37 -10.19 2.51
C ILE A 144 -11.53 -9.45 1.48
N SER A 145 -10.33 -9.96 1.18
CA SER A 145 -9.42 -9.32 0.25
C SER A 145 -9.92 -9.39 -1.20
N ARG A 146 -9.54 -8.38 -2.00
CA ARG A 146 -9.85 -8.28 -3.43
C ARG A 146 -9.47 -9.54 -4.23
N THR A 147 -8.35 -10.16 -3.91
CA THR A 147 -7.88 -11.36 -4.64
C THR A 147 -8.80 -12.56 -4.45
N SER A 148 -9.43 -12.69 -3.28
CA SER A 148 -10.32 -13.81 -2.96
C SER A 148 -11.69 -13.67 -3.63
N VAL A 149 -12.15 -12.43 -3.85
CA VAL A 149 -13.44 -12.15 -4.51
C VAL A 149 -13.34 -12.09 -6.04
N ARG A 150 -12.12 -11.96 -6.60
CA ARG A 150 -11.88 -11.78 -8.05
C ARG A 150 -12.45 -12.92 -8.92
N GLN A 151 -12.54 -14.13 -8.37
CA GLN A 151 -13.12 -15.29 -9.07
C GLN A 151 -14.64 -15.23 -9.23
N TYR A 152 -15.30 -14.30 -8.54
CA TYR A 152 -16.75 -14.08 -8.59
C TYR A 152 -17.12 -12.87 -9.46
N LYS A 153 -16.19 -12.36 -10.28
CA LYS A 153 -16.42 -11.23 -11.21
C LYS A 153 -17.45 -11.55 -12.30
N THR A 154 -17.68 -12.82 -12.60
CA THR A 154 -18.48 -13.23 -13.77
C THR A 154 -19.41 -14.37 -13.40
N GLY A 155 -20.71 -14.09 -13.47
CA GLY A 155 -21.76 -15.09 -13.37
C GLY A 155 -22.87 -14.72 -12.40
N THR A 156 -24.09 -15.11 -12.76
CA THR A 156 -25.31 -15.09 -11.94
C THR A 156 -25.27 -16.16 -10.85
N ARG A 157 -24.25 -16.14 -10.00
CA ARG A 157 -24.20 -17.03 -8.83
C ARG A 157 -25.05 -16.44 -7.70
N ASN A 158 -25.63 -17.33 -6.90
CA ASN A 158 -26.41 -16.93 -5.74
C ASN A 158 -25.49 -16.26 -4.70
N LEU A 159 -25.78 -15.00 -4.35
CA LEU A 159 -25.02 -14.24 -3.36
C LEU A 159 -24.88 -15.00 -2.03
N ARG A 160 -25.90 -15.77 -1.64
CA ARG A 160 -25.86 -16.57 -0.41
C ARG A 160 -24.73 -17.61 -0.43
N GLU A 161 -24.60 -18.34 -1.55
CA GLU A 161 -23.56 -19.36 -1.71
C GLU A 161 -22.16 -18.73 -1.75
N ILE A 162 -22.03 -17.54 -2.34
CA ILE A 162 -20.77 -16.78 -2.33
C ILE A 162 -20.41 -16.37 -0.91
N GLY A 163 -21.40 -15.93 -0.11
CA GLY A 163 -21.20 -15.53 1.28
C GLY A 163 -20.74 -16.70 2.15
N GLU A 164 -21.36 -17.86 1.99
CA GLU A 164 -20.96 -19.10 2.65
C GLU A 164 -19.55 -19.54 2.23
N ALA A 165 -19.24 -19.52 0.92
CA ALA A 165 -17.93 -19.89 0.40
C ALA A 165 -16.81 -18.95 0.86
N LEU A 166 -17.10 -17.66 1.00
CA LEU A 166 -16.17 -16.64 1.49
C LEU A 166 -16.14 -16.56 3.03
N GLY A 167 -17.08 -17.22 3.71
CA GLY A 167 -17.25 -17.15 5.16
C GLY A 167 -17.52 -15.73 5.65
N VAL A 168 -18.50 -15.06 5.01
CA VAL A 168 -18.97 -13.71 5.36
C VAL A 168 -20.48 -13.67 5.59
N ALA A 169 -20.91 -12.79 6.50
CA ALA A 169 -22.31 -12.56 6.81
C ALA A 169 -22.97 -11.58 5.82
N HIS A 170 -22.18 -10.66 5.27
CA HIS A 170 -22.67 -9.61 4.37
C HIS A 170 -21.88 -9.58 3.06
N ILE A 171 -22.57 -9.23 1.98
CA ILE A 171 -21.98 -9.03 0.67
C ILE A 171 -22.43 -7.67 0.15
N LEU A 172 -21.49 -6.94 -0.44
CA LEU A 172 -21.73 -5.68 -1.11
C LEU A 172 -21.46 -5.85 -2.61
N GLU A 173 -22.47 -5.49 -3.40
CA GLU A 173 -22.43 -5.43 -4.86
C GLU A 173 -22.70 -4.00 -5.34
N GLY A 174 -22.22 -3.68 -6.54
CA GLY A 174 -22.35 -2.36 -7.16
C GLY A 174 -22.16 -2.44 -8.67
N THR A 175 -22.70 -1.46 -9.38
CA THR A 175 -22.70 -1.27 -10.85
C THR A 175 -22.34 0.15 -11.21
#